data_AF-A0A1F7XMQ8-F1
#
_entry.id   AF-A0A1F7XMQ8-F1
#
_cell.length_a   1.000
_cell.length_b   1.000
_cell.length_c   1.000
_cell.angle_alpha   90.00
_cell.angle_beta   90.00
_cell.angle_gamma   90.00
#
_symmetry.space_group_name_H-M   'P 1'
#
loop_
_entity.id
_entity.type
_entity.pdbx_description
1 polymer ?
#
loop_
_entity_poly.entity_id
_entity_poly.type
_entity_poly.pdbx_seq_one_letter_code
_entity_poly.pdbx_strand_id
1 'polypeptide(L)'
;MWKPFIFENFHFALNAFGALSLFSIFWLYFDVWRPKKNLKDGLKVAGFLLLSLSFLLHATQLEATLLESSVLSSDLNAVLVTFLRTLGYILVAIGLLVEDTQLAPKGAKEAKSLWFLPIASLAQPVLAAGVGWLYLRKVAIGLEHHLKRVSLGFFVLAIYELLALRGLFVGTSNIDIYEIVAPFGILWIIEHLIAAFAFVILFGWAFSYLLKRINTQLFIILTSTILAIFLLTAVSFTFLLLKNMQDETLSGLETDASILSFALDAKASEAKSIALTLSQNQLSGSAIAADDKAVLAGLAEETLLDNKVSSVIILDADGKVVARGEERERTGDSLSDDSLAKRSLLGEEHTSIITKDGAFAPEVLLRAAVPIKDEKGIIGAVLVGISIDNAFMDGVKKATGLEAAVFGGDTLSAATITDLSGKGRPIGIKETNKEVLGEVLAKGGKKTLLTTLLNRQYFASYQPLKDIDEVTVGMIFTGKPAYSVLAAAGRSIELTFLISALLIVISILPTYLISNYITRQLK
;
A
#
# COMPACT_ATOMS: atom_id res chain seq x y z
N MET A 1 -0.93 -7.59 5.07
CA MET A 1 -0.99 -6.31 4.35
C MET A 1 -1.39 -5.14 5.24
N TRP A 2 -2.50 -5.21 5.98
CA TRP A 2 -3.05 -4.05 6.73
C TRP A 2 -2.33 -3.65 8.03
N LYS A 3 -1.32 -4.42 8.46
CA LYS A 3 -0.59 -4.20 9.72
C LYS A 3 -0.04 -2.76 9.89
N PRO A 4 0.57 -2.12 8.86
CA PRO A 4 1.02 -0.73 8.96
C PRO A 4 -0.11 0.23 9.34
N PHE A 5 -1.28 0.12 8.70
CA PHE A 5 -2.41 1.01 8.98
C PHE A 5 -3.00 0.85 10.37
N ILE A 6 -2.98 -0.35 10.95
CA ILE A 6 -3.40 -0.58 12.33
C ILE A 6 -2.45 0.18 13.27
N PHE A 7 -1.14 0.11 13.02
CA PHE A 7 -0.17 0.83 13.82
C PHE A 7 -0.22 2.35 13.62
N GLU A 8 -0.51 2.83 12.41
CA GLU A 8 -0.74 4.25 12.18
C GLU A 8 -1.95 4.79 12.95
N ASN A 9 -3.05 4.04 12.95
CA ASN A 9 -4.21 4.39 13.77
C ASN A 9 -3.89 4.39 15.27
N PHE A 10 -3.06 3.45 15.72
CA PHE A 10 -2.59 3.42 17.10
C PHE A 10 -1.70 4.62 17.43
N HIS A 11 -0.77 4.98 16.53
CA HIS A 11 0.08 6.17 16.65
C HIS A 11 -0.76 7.46 16.76
N PHE A 12 -1.72 7.64 15.85
CA PHE A 12 -2.65 8.77 15.86
C PHE A 12 -3.43 8.83 17.17
N ALA A 13 -4.05 7.72 17.59
CA ALA A 13 -4.83 7.65 18.82
C ALA A 13 -4.00 7.95 20.07
N LEU A 14 -2.79 7.40 20.15
CA LEU A 14 -1.88 7.58 21.27
C LEU A 14 -1.44 9.04 21.40
N ASN A 15 -0.99 9.66 20.32
CA ASN A 15 -0.50 11.03 20.35
C ASN A 15 -1.64 12.04 20.55
N ALA A 16 -2.83 11.79 19.99
CA ALA A 16 -4.01 12.60 20.28
C ALA A 16 -4.44 12.49 21.76
N PHE A 17 -4.33 11.30 22.36
CA PHE A 17 -4.53 11.13 23.80
C PHE A 17 -3.44 11.83 24.64
N GLY A 18 -2.17 11.77 24.21
CA GLY A 18 -1.07 12.51 24.83
C GLY A 18 -1.29 14.02 24.79
N ALA A 19 -1.79 14.54 23.66
CA ALA A 19 -2.19 15.94 23.52
C ALA A 19 -3.29 16.31 24.53
N LEU A 20 -4.33 15.48 24.68
CA LEU A 20 -5.39 15.70 25.69
C LEU A 20 -4.86 15.65 27.13
N SER A 21 -3.94 14.73 27.42
CA SER A 21 -3.29 14.63 28.74
C SER A 21 -2.56 15.92 29.11
N LEU A 22 -1.76 16.46 28.19
CA LEU A 22 -1.02 17.71 28.41
C LEU A 22 -1.95 18.94 28.38
N PHE A 23 -3.00 18.91 27.55
CA PHE A 23 -4.04 19.93 27.53
C PHE A 23 -4.79 19.99 28.88
N SER A 24 -5.02 18.85 29.51
CA SER A 24 -5.64 18.76 30.83
C SER A 24 -4.78 19.46 31.90
N ILE A 25 -3.46 19.30 31.83
CA ILE A 25 -2.52 19.98 32.73
C ILE A 25 -2.47 21.48 32.42
N PHE A 26 -2.42 21.84 31.13
CA PHE A 26 -2.55 23.23 30.68
C PHE A 26 -3.79 23.89 31.29
N TRP A 27 -4.95 23.22 31.24
CA TRP A 27 -6.20 23.77 31.75
C TRP A 27 -6.16 24.04 33.25
N LEU A 28 -5.53 23.14 34.04
CA LEU A 28 -5.34 23.36 35.48
C LEU A 28 -4.53 24.62 35.78
N TYR A 29 -3.41 24.81 35.08
CA TYR A 29 -2.60 26.02 35.25
C TYR A 29 -3.31 27.27 34.70
N PHE A 30 -4.08 27.13 33.62
CA PHE A 30 -4.83 28.23 33.02
C PHE A 30 -5.93 28.74 33.96
N ASP A 31 -6.65 27.83 34.64
CA ASP A 31 -7.68 28.18 35.62
C ASP A 31 -7.10 28.93 36.83
N VAL A 32 -5.87 28.59 37.25
CA VAL A 32 -5.14 29.31 38.30
C VAL A 32 -4.60 30.66 37.82
N TRP A 33 -4.11 30.72 36.59
CA TRP A 33 -3.52 31.92 36.00
C TRP A 33 -4.56 32.99 35.68
N ARG A 34 -5.74 32.62 35.18
CA ARG A 34 -6.79 33.55 34.74
C ARG A 34 -7.15 34.64 35.78
N PRO A 35 -7.31 34.34 37.08
CA PRO A 35 -7.55 35.37 38.10
C PRO A 35 -6.27 36.08 38.58
N LYS A 36 -5.12 35.39 38.67
CA LYS A 36 -3.89 35.94 39.26
C LYS A 36 -3.03 36.73 38.27
N LYS A 37 -3.07 36.36 36.99
CA LYS A 37 -2.24 36.88 35.88
C LYS A 37 -0.73 36.90 36.18
N ASN A 38 -0.25 35.97 36.99
CA ASN A 38 1.16 35.88 37.36
C ASN A 38 2.01 35.36 36.19
N LEU A 39 3.18 35.97 35.98
CA LEU A 39 4.12 35.56 34.92
C LEU A 39 4.54 34.08 35.08
N LYS A 40 4.71 33.61 36.32
CA LYS A 40 5.17 32.25 36.66
C LYS A 40 4.21 31.18 36.13
N ASP A 41 2.92 31.36 36.38
CA ASP A 41 1.88 30.43 35.91
C ASP A 41 1.62 30.59 34.40
N GLY A 42 1.77 31.82 33.87
CA GLY A 42 1.67 32.09 32.44
C GLY A 42 2.71 31.33 31.60
N LEU A 43 3.94 31.19 32.10
CA LEU A 43 4.99 30.40 31.44
C LEU A 43 4.65 28.91 31.39
N LYS A 44 4.11 28.34 32.47
CA LYS A 44 3.65 26.94 32.50
C LYS A 44 2.47 26.72 31.56
N VAL A 45 1.51 27.65 31.56
CA VAL A 45 0.36 27.63 30.63
C VAL A 45 0.84 27.60 29.18
N ALA A 46 1.71 28.52 28.79
CA ALA A 46 2.27 28.52 27.44
C ALA A 46 3.04 27.23 27.13
N GLY A 47 3.87 26.76 28.07
CA GLY A 47 4.65 25.53 27.90
C GLY A 47 3.79 24.27 27.69
N PHE A 48 2.77 24.05 28.53
CA PHE A 48 1.87 22.90 28.38
C PHE A 48 0.97 22.98 27.15
N LEU A 49 0.59 24.19 26.71
CA LEU A 49 -0.14 24.38 25.46
C LEU A 49 0.72 24.00 24.25
N LEU A 50 1.99 24.44 24.21
CA LEU A 50 2.92 24.09 23.14
C LEU A 50 3.22 22.59 23.12
N LEU A 51 3.39 21.96 24.29
CA LEU A 51 3.56 20.52 24.39
C LEU A 51 2.33 19.78 23.85
N SER A 52 1.12 20.17 24.29
CA SER A 52 -0.13 19.59 23.79
C SER A 52 -0.25 19.70 22.26
N LEU A 53 0.02 20.89 21.70
CA LEU A 53 -0.02 21.10 20.25
C LEU A 53 1.05 20.28 19.52
N SER A 54 2.24 20.13 20.10
CA SER A 54 3.32 19.33 19.50
C SER A 54 2.93 17.86 19.35
N PHE A 55 2.25 17.27 20.35
CA PHE A 55 1.75 15.91 20.26
C PHE A 55 0.59 15.77 19.30
N LEU A 56 -0.30 16.76 19.23
CA LEU A 56 -1.41 16.73 18.28
C LEU A 56 -0.92 16.79 16.83
N LEU A 57 0.13 17.58 16.57
CA LEU A 57 0.77 17.65 15.25
C LEU A 57 1.59 16.40 14.93
N HIS A 58 2.24 15.81 15.94
CA HIS A 58 2.92 14.53 15.77
C HIS A 58 1.92 13.42 15.43
N ALA A 59 0.71 13.43 16.02
CA ALA A 59 -0.33 12.44 15.73
C ALA A 59 -0.69 12.35 14.24
N THR A 60 -0.58 13.44 13.49
CA THR A 60 -0.93 13.47 12.06
C THR A 60 0.21 13.04 11.14
N GLN A 61 1.38 12.71 11.69
CA GLN A 61 2.52 12.24 10.90
C GLN A 61 2.36 10.74 10.64
N LEU A 62 2.45 10.34 9.37
CA LEU A 62 2.51 8.94 8.97
C LEU A 62 3.98 8.52 8.81
N GLU A 63 4.31 7.29 9.17
CA GLU A 63 5.65 6.74 8.96
C GLU A 63 5.95 6.59 7.46
N ALA A 64 7.19 6.93 7.06
CA ALA A 64 7.62 7.15 5.67
C ALA A 64 7.47 5.96 4.70
N THR A 65 7.08 4.78 5.20
CA THR A 65 6.87 3.58 4.39
C THR A 65 5.56 3.56 3.59
N LEU A 66 4.63 4.49 3.85
CA LEU A 66 3.27 4.45 3.29
C LEU A 66 2.97 5.55 2.25
N LEU A 67 3.83 6.57 2.11
CA LEU A 67 3.60 7.72 1.24
C LEU A 67 4.87 8.12 0.48
N GLU A 68 4.76 8.29 -0.84
CA GLU A 68 5.82 8.90 -1.65
C GLU A 68 5.87 10.44 -1.50
N SER A 69 4.75 11.07 -1.17
CA SER A 69 4.66 12.50 -0.85
C SER A 69 3.55 12.76 0.17
N SER A 70 3.87 13.55 1.18
CA SER A 70 2.98 13.96 2.28
C SER A 70 2.34 15.31 1.99
N VAL A 71 1.10 15.54 2.41
CA VAL A 71 0.35 16.79 2.16
C VAL A 71 1.03 17.98 2.86
N LEU A 72 1.48 17.77 4.09
CA LEU A 72 2.50 18.63 4.71
C LEU A 72 3.86 18.00 4.42
N SER A 73 4.84 18.74 3.88
CA SER A 73 6.20 18.20 3.74
C SER A 73 6.67 17.66 5.09
N SER A 74 7.06 16.37 5.12
CA SER A 74 7.45 15.65 6.33
C SER A 74 8.47 16.42 7.17
N ASP A 75 9.41 17.08 6.49
CA ASP A 75 10.50 17.83 7.10
C ASP A 75 10.02 19.08 7.83
N LEU A 76 9.11 19.86 7.23
CA LEU A 76 8.54 21.03 7.91
C LEU A 76 7.73 20.62 9.14
N ASN A 77 6.96 19.54 9.05
CA ASN A 77 6.18 19.06 10.20
C ASN A 77 7.10 18.56 11.32
N ALA A 78 8.15 17.80 11.00
CA ALA A 78 9.14 17.33 11.96
C ALA A 78 9.89 18.49 12.64
N VAL A 79 10.27 19.52 11.89
CA VAL A 79 10.90 20.74 12.42
C VAL A 79 9.94 21.46 13.37
N LEU A 80 8.68 21.60 12.99
CA LEU A 80 7.68 22.31 13.78
C LEU A 80 7.34 21.56 15.08
N VAL A 81 7.18 20.24 15.03
CA VAL A 81 7.02 19.39 16.23
C VAL A 81 8.23 19.54 17.15
N THR A 82 9.45 19.42 16.60
CA THR A 82 10.68 19.53 17.38
C THR A 82 10.80 20.90 18.05
N PHE A 83 10.48 21.97 17.32
CA PHE A 83 10.50 23.34 17.83
C PHE A 83 9.49 23.55 18.96
N LEU A 84 8.21 23.23 18.73
CA LEU A 84 7.14 23.39 19.72
C LEU A 84 7.42 22.58 20.98
N ARG A 85 7.91 21.35 20.82
CA ARG A 85 8.21 20.44 21.92
C ARG A 85 9.37 20.95 22.79
N THR A 86 10.46 21.38 22.15
CA THR A 86 11.64 21.93 22.83
C THR A 86 11.27 23.21 23.57
N LEU A 87 10.59 24.13 22.90
CA LEU A 87 10.13 25.38 23.50
C LEU A 87 9.16 25.13 24.66
N GLY A 88 8.25 24.18 24.50
CA GLY A 88 7.30 23.76 25.53
C GLY A 88 7.99 23.30 26.81
N TYR A 89 8.96 22.38 26.72
CA TYR A 89 9.71 21.94 27.90
C TYR A 89 10.51 23.08 28.56
N ILE A 90 11.15 23.94 27.77
CA ILE A 90 11.90 25.10 28.29
C ILE A 90 10.98 26.03 29.09
N LEU A 91 9.81 26.37 28.55
CA LEU A 91 8.86 27.26 29.24
C LEU A 91 8.32 26.65 30.54
N VAL A 92 8.02 25.34 30.55
CA VAL A 92 7.62 24.64 31.78
C VAL A 92 8.75 24.67 32.80
N ALA A 93 9.98 24.38 32.39
CA ALA A 93 11.15 24.38 33.28
C ALA A 93 11.40 25.78 33.88
N ILE A 94 11.38 26.84 33.08
CA ILE A 94 11.52 28.23 33.56
C ILE A 94 10.37 28.57 34.50
N GLY A 95 9.13 28.24 34.15
CA GLY A 95 7.97 28.48 35.02
C GLY A 95 8.06 27.79 36.39
N LEU A 96 8.67 26.61 36.46
CA LEU A 96 8.94 25.88 37.72
C LEU A 96 10.12 26.46 38.49
N LEU A 97 11.16 26.97 37.81
CA LEU A 97 12.34 27.56 38.45
C LEU A 97 12.05 28.94 39.08
N VAL A 98 11.20 29.74 38.44
CA VAL A 98 10.82 31.06 38.93
C VAL A 98 9.83 30.97 40.12
N GLU A 99 9.20 29.81 40.32
CA GLU A 99 8.31 29.58 41.44
C GLU A 99 9.11 29.30 42.73
N ASP A 100 9.11 30.27 43.64
CA ASP A 100 9.80 30.17 44.92
C ASP A 100 9.22 29.00 45.72
N THR A 101 10.02 27.93 45.89
CA THR A 101 9.73 26.90 46.89
C THR A 101 9.82 27.56 48.25
N GLN A 102 8.69 27.89 48.87
CA GLN A 102 8.70 28.43 50.23
C GLN A 102 9.34 27.41 51.18
N LEU A 103 10.20 27.95 52.04
CA LEU A 103 11.10 27.34 53.03
C LEU A 103 12.37 26.69 52.46
N ALA A 104 13.42 27.51 52.32
CA ALA A 104 14.78 27.07 52.63
C ALA A 104 15.49 28.14 53.49
N PRO A 105 16.18 27.75 54.59
CA PRO A 105 16.96 28.68 55.38
C PRO A 105 18.16 29.20 54.56
N LYS A 106 18.52 30.46 54.85
CA LYS A 106 19.54 31.23 54.13
C LYS A 106 20.87 30.48 53.99
N GLY A 107 21.37 30.41 52.75
CA GLY A 107 22.80 30.28 52.47
C GLY A 107 23.16 29.22 51.44
N ALA A 108 23.13 29.56 50.15
CA ALA A 108 24.06 29.01 49.16
C ALA A 108 24.05 29.86 47.88
N LYS A 109 25.26 30.08 47.36
CA LYS A 109 25.61 30.97 46.25
C LYS A 109 24.90 30.60 44.94
N GLU A 110 24.61 31.64 44.16
CA GLU A 110 24.13 31.57 42.79
C GLU A 110 25.05 30.68 41.92
N ALA A 111 24.46 29.63 41.34
CA ALA A 111 25.09 28.85 40.29
C ALA A 111 24.84 29.54 38.95
N LYS A 112 25.93 29.80 38.21
CA LYS A 112 25.92 30.42 36.89
C LYS A 112 25.06 29.61 35.91
N SER A 113 24.18 30.35 35.23
CA SER A 113 23.49 29.98 34.01
C SER A 113 24.45 29.39 32.97
N LEU A 114 24.18 28.16 32.54
CA LEU A 114 24.88 27.51 31.44
C LEU A 114 24.12 27.74 30.13
N TRP A 115 24.88 28.18 29.13
CA TRP A 115 24.48 28.60 27.80
C TRP A 115 24.07 27.48 26.84
N PHE A 116 23.29 27.90 25.83
CA PHE A 116 23.08 27.41 24.44
C PHE A 116 23.51 25.99 24.05
N LEU A 117 22.59 25.26 23.40
CA LEU A 117 22.92 24.26 22.36
C LEU A 117 21.88 24.21 21.23
N PRO A 118 22.30 24.20 19.94
CA PRO A 118 21.50 23.76 18.83
C PRO A 118 21.73 22.25 18.58
N ILE A 119 20.99 21.41 19.30
CA ILE A 119 20.63 20.04 18.87
C ILE A 119 19.26 19.72 19.48
N ALA A 120 18.20 20.28 18.87
CA ALA A 120 16.88 20.35 19.50
C ALA A 120 16.25 18.97 19.79
N SER A 121 16.50 17.95 18.96
CA SER A 121 16.01 16.58 19.19
C SER A 121 16.75 15.86 20.32
N LEU A 122 18.09 15.95 20.37
CA LEU A 122 18.90 15.35 21.46
C LEU A 122 18.66 16.02 22.83
N ALA A 123 18.14 17.25 22.84
CA ALA A 123 17.83 17.96 24.07
C ALA A 123 16.51 17.51 24.72
N GLN A 124 15.56 16.93 23.96
CA GLN A 124 14.22 16.58 24.47
C GLN A 124 14.22 15.61 25.66
N PRO A 125 15.00 14.50 25.66
CA PRO A 125 15.05 13.59 26.81
C PRO A 125 15.57 14.29 28.07
N VAL A 126 16.62 15.11 27.93
CA VAL A 126 17.23 15.84 29.04
C VAL A 126 16.27 16.89 29.59
N LEU A 127 15.56 17.60 28.70
CA LEU A 127 14.57 18.60 29.09
C LEU A 127 13.36 17.98 29.80
N ALA A 128 12.83 16.86 29.29
CA ALA A 128 11.74 16.13 29.94
C ALA A 128 12.15 15.61 31.33
N ALA A 129 13.36 15.03 31.45
CA ALA A 129 13.91 14.60 32.73
C ALA A 129 14.14 15.79 33.68
N GLY A 130 14.59 16.94 33.15
CA GLY A 130 14.74 18.18 33.89
C GLY A 130 13.42 18.68 34.46
N VAL A 131 12.34 18.67 33.68
CA VAL A 131 10.99 19.00 34.16
C VAL A 131 10.55 18.01 35.26
N GLY A 132 10.76 16.71 35.05
CA GLY A 132 10.48 15.67 36.04
C GLY A 132 11.23 15.89 37.36
N TRP A 133 12.52 16.27 37.27
CA TRP A 133 13.36 16.60 38.41
C TRP A 133 12.89 17.87 39.14
N LEU A 134 12.47 18.92 38.43
CA LEU A 134 11.95 20.14 39.04
C LEU A 134 10.65 19.88 39.81
N TYR A 135 9.77 19.02 39.28
CA TYR A 135 8.61 18.55 40.04
C TYR A 135 9.01 17.70 41.25
N LEU A 136 10.02 16.84 41.13
CA LEU A 136 10.54 16.06 42.26
C LEU A 136 11.11 16.95 43.36
N ARG A 137 11.84 18.01 42.99
CA ARG A 137 12.38 19.00 43.91
C ARG A 137 11.28 19.69 44.70
N LYS A 138 10.15 20.01 44.06
CA LYS A 138 8.96 20.55 44.75
C LYS A 138 8.32 19.56 45.71
N VAL A 139 8.29 18.28 45.37
CA VAL A 139 7.82 17.23 46.28
C VAL A 139 8.73 17.12 47.51
N ALA A 140 10.05 17.10 47.30
CA ALA A 140 11.04 16.89 48.36
C ALA A 140 11.24 18.11 49.26
N ILE A 141 11.30 19.32 48.69
CA ILE A 141 11.60 20.57 49.41
C ILE A 141 10.30 21.30 49.79
N GLY A 142 9.34 21.38 48.87
CA GLY A 142 8.07 22.08 49.07
C GLY A 142 6.98 21.23 49.74
N LEU A 143 7.25 19.94 50.02
CA LEU A 143 6.32 18.98 50.63
C LEU A 143 5.01 18.77 49.84
N GLU A 144 5.01 19.11 48.54
CA GLU A 144 3.86 18.99 47.63
C GLU A 144 3.70 17.55 47.10
N HIS A 145 3.42 16.60 48.00
CA HIS A 145 3.37 15.14 47.70
C HIS A 145 2.50 14.75 46.50
N HIS A 146 1.48 15.55 46.20
CA HIS A 146 0.60 15.33 45.06
C HIS A 146 1.27 15.45 43.68
N LEU A 147 2.41 16.15 43.57
CA LEU A 147 3.16 16.31 42.31
C LEU A 147 4.05 15.11 41.97
N LYS A 148 4.15 14.11 42.87
CA LYS A 148 4.96 12.89 42.64
C LYS A 148 4.56 12.15 41.36
N ARG A 149 3.25 12.11 41.05
CA ARG A 149 2.74 11.48 39.82
C ARG A 149 3.15 12.24 38.56
N VAL A 150 3.14 13.58 38.60
CA VAL A 150 3.58 14.42 37.49
C VAL A 150 5.07 14.23 37.24
N SER A 151 5.88 14.25 38.31
CA SER A 151 7.32 13.97 38.22
C SER A 151 7.61 12.60 37.58
N LEU A 152 6.93 11.54 38.05
CA LEU A 152 7.04 10.20 37.47
C LEU A 152 6.65 10.19 35.99
N GLY A 153 5.53 10.83 35.62
CA GLY A 153 5.07 10.93 34.24
C GLY A 153 6.11 11.57 33.31
N PHE A 154 6.78 12.64 33.75
CA PHE A 154 7.85 13.28 32.96
C PHE A 154 9.14 12.46 32.90
N PHE A 155 9.49 11.66 33.92
CA PHE A 155 10.60 10.73 33.82
C PHE A 155 10.33 9.59 32.83
N VAL A 156 9.12 9.03 32.84
CA VAL A 156 8.70 8.04 31.83
C VAL A 156 8.69 8.69 30.44
N LEU A 157 8.23 9.94 30.33
CA LEU A 157 8.25 10.69 29.08
C LEU A 157 9.68 10.92 28.58
N ALA A 158 10.65 11.15 29.46
CA ALA A 158 12.06 11.27 29.10
C ALA A 158 12.62 9.96 28.50
N ILE A 159 12.20 8.80 29.01
CA ILE A 159 12.55 7.50 28.42
C ILE A 159 11.94 7.38 27.02
N TYR A 160 10.67 7.80 26.85
CA TYR A 160 10.06 7.86 25.52
C TYR A 160 10.87 8.75 24.56
N GLU A 161 11.24 9.98 24.95
CA GLU A 161 12.00 10.88 24.06
C GLU A 161 13.37 10.28 23.70
N LEU A 162 13.99 9.53 24.62
CA LEU A 162 15.26 8.85 24.37
C LEU A 162 15.10 7.76 23.31
N LEU A 163 14.02 6.99 23.37
CA LEU A 163 13.69 5.96 22.37
C LEU A 163 13.28 6.58 21.03
N ALA A 164 12.60 7.73 21.05
CA ALA A 164 12.20 8.46 19.85
C ALA A 164 13.40 8.95 19.01
N LEU A 165 14.61 9.02 19.60
CA LEU A 165 15.85 9.27 18.84
C LEU A 165 16.13 8.20 17.77
N ARG A 166 15.44 7.05 17.79
CA ARG A 166 15.47 6.07 16.71
C ARG A 166 15.18 6.69 15.34
N GLY A 167 14.36 7.76 15.29
CA GLY A 167 14.00 8.45 14.05
C GLY A 167 15.21 8.97 13.27
N LEU A 168 16.31 9.29 13.98
CA LEU A 168 17.58 9.73 13.37
C LEU A 168 18.31 8.61 12.61
N PHE A 169 17.99 7.35 12.91
CA PHE A 169 18.69 6.17 12.39
C PHE A 169 17.87 5.41 11.33
N VAL A 170 16.63 5.83 11.03
CA VAL A 170 15.74 5.15 10.08
C VAL A 170 16.32 5.10 8.65
N GLY A 171 17.17 6.08 8.29
CA GLY A 171 17.88 6.12 6.99
C GLY A 171 19.24 5.40 6.97
N THR A 172 19.57 4.59 7.97
CA THR A 172 20.85 3.89 8.04
C THR A 172 21.00 2.84 6.94
N SER A 173 22.21 2.71 6.39
CA SER A 173 22.55 1.66 5.42
C SER A 173 22.91 0.32 6.07
N ASN A 174 23.01 0.27 7.41
CA ASN A 174 23.31 -0.95 8.14
C ASN A 174 22.02 -1.73 8.44
N ILE A 175 21.93 -2.97 7.93
CA ILE A 175 20.75 -3.85 8.02
C ILE A 175 20.40 -4.15 9.49
N ASP A 176 21.39 -4.48 10.33
CA ASP A 176 21.15 -4.87 11.73
C ASP A 176 20.58 -3.70 12.55
N ILE A 177 21.05 -2.48 12.29
CA ILE A 177 20.54 -1.27 12.94
C ILE A 177 19.15 -0.97 12.40
N TYR A 178 18.95 -1.05 11.08
CA TYR A 178 17.68 -0.80 10.44
C TYR A 178 16.57 -1.73 10.95
N GLU A 179 16.83 -3.03 11.10
CA GLU A 179 15.82 -3.98 11.62
C GLU A 179 15.30 -3.59 13.01
N ILE A 180 16.16 -3.01 13.85
CA ILE A 180 15.80 -2.57 15.20
C ILE A 180 15.02 -1.25 15.17
N VAL A 181 15.46 -0.28 14.35
CA VAL A 181 14.88 1.07 14.29
C VAL A 181 13.74 1.21 13.27
N ALA A 182 13.47 0.14 12.51
CA ALA A 182 12.48 0.11 11.45
C ALA A 182 11.12 0.64 11.92
N PRO A 183 10.40 1.36 11.06
CA PRO A 183 9.00 1.68 11.29
C PRO A 183 8.22 0.41 11.63
N PHE A 184 7.39 0.47 12.68
CA PHE A 184 6.63 -0.67 13.20
C PHE A 184 7.45 -1.86 13.73
N GLY A 185 8.75 -1.66 13.98
CA GLY A 185 9.65 -2.62 14.63
C GLY A 185 9.38 -2.77 16.13
N ILE A 186 10.16 -3.64 16.78
CA ILE A 186 10.02 -3.90 18.23
C ILE A 186 10.28 -2.62 19.05
N LEU A 187 11.31 -1.86 18.69
CA LEU A 187 11.65 -0.61 19.37
C LEU A 187 10.54 0.44 19.24
N TRP A 188 9.92 0.53 18.07
CA TRP A 188 8.75 1.38 17.82
C TRP A 188 7.59 1.04 18.76
N ILE A 189 7.29 -0.26 18.93
CA ILE A 189 6.21 -0.71 19.83
C ILE A 189 6.54 -0.34 21.28
N ILE A 190 7.77 -0.58 21.72
CA ILE A 190 8.22 -0.26 23.08
C ILE A 190 8.13 1.24 23.35
N GLU A 191 8.60 2.07 22.41
CA GLU A 191 8.49 3.53 22.48
C GLU A 191 7.03 3.97 22.72
N HIS A 192 6.09 3.47 21.90
CA HIS A 192 4.69 3.85 21.99
C HIS A 192 4.02 3.34 23.28
N LEU A 193 4.38 2.16 23.77
CA LEU A 193 3.89 1.66 25.05
C LEU A 193 4.36 2.52 26.23
N ILE A 194 5.61 3.00 26.20
CA ILE A 194 6.16 3.89 27.23
C ILE A 194 5.48 5.26 27.19
N ALA A 195 5.22 5.81 25.99
CA ALA A 195 4.40 7.01 25.84
C ALA A 195 2.99 6.83 26.42
N ALA A 196 2.32 5.71 26.10
CA ALA A 196 0.98 5.41 26.63
C ALA A 196 0.98 5.40 28.17
N PHE A 197 1.98 4.76 28.77
CA PHE A 197 2.14 4.74 30.22
C PHE A 197 2.36 6.14 30.81
N ALA A 198 3.20 6.97 30.18
CA ALA A 198 3.43 8.36 30.61
C ALA A 198 2.12 9.18 30.56
N PHE A 199 1.37 9.09 29.46
CA PHE A 199 0.11 9.84 29.30
C PHE A 199 -0.96 9.39 30.26
N VAL A 200 -1.10 8.09 30.54
CA VAL A 200 -2.06 7.59 31.54
C VAL A 200 -1.74 8.14 32.93
N ILE A 201 -0.47 8.20 33.33
CA ILE A 201 -0.05 8.78 34.61
C ILE A 201 -0.40 10.27 34.69
N LEU A 202 -0.03 11.03 33.65
CA LEU A 202 -0.25 12.48 33.59
C LEU A 202 -1.74 12.83 33.53
N PHE A 203 -2.50 12.13 32.69
CA PHE A 203 -3.95 12.31 32.54
C PHE A 203 -4.66 11.94 33.82
N GLY A 204 -4.37 10.77 34.42
CA GLY A 204 -4.99 10.33 35.67
C GLY A 204 -4.76 11.30 36.83
N TRP A 205 -3.58 11.95 36.88
CA TRP A 205 -3.32 13.04 37.81
C TRP A 205 -4.18 14.27 37.50
N ALA A 206 -4.10 14.81 36.28
CA ALA A 206 -4.79 16.06 35.92
C ALA A 206 -6.32 15.93 36.04
N PHE A 207 -6.86 14.82 35.55
CA PHE A 207 -8.29 14.51 35.54
C PHE A 207 -8.87 14.47 36.97
N SER A 208 -8.13 13.91 37.93
CA SER A 208 -8.55 13.89 39.35
C SER A 208 -8.78 15.28 39.95
N TYR A 209 -8.11 16.32 39.47
CA TYR A 209 -8.31 17.70 39.92
C TYR A 209 -9.40 18.42 39.12
N LEU A 210 -9.47 18.18 37.81
CA LEU A 210 -10.45 18.80 36.93
C LEU A 210 -11.89 18.39 37.25
N LEU A 211 -12.10 17.18 37.78
CA LEU A 211 -13.42 16.72 38.19
C LEU A 211 -13.99 17.42 39.44
N LYS A 212 -13.18 18.21 40.17
CA LYS A 212 -13.62 18.81 41.44
C LYS A 212 -14.53 20.03 41.28
N ARG A 213 -14.49 20.71 40.14
CA ARG A 213 -15.37 21.87 39.85
C ARG A 213 -16.29 21.51 38.70
N ILE A 214 -17.60 21.75 38.85
CA ILE A 214 -18.60 21.32 37.87
C ILE A 214 -18.34 21.85 36.45
N ASN A 215 -17.86 23.10 36.32
CA ASN A 215 -17.52 23.70 35.01
C ASN A 215 -16.35 22.96 34.34
N THR A 216 -15.26 22.74 35.07
CA THR A 216 -14.08 22.06 34.51
C THR A 216 -14.35 20.57 34.30
N GLN A 217 -15.18 19.97 35.14
CA GLN A 217 -15.67 18.60 35.01
C GLN A 217 -16.44 18.41 33.71
N LEU A 218 -17.47 19.23 33.46
CA LEU A 218 -18.26 19.14 32.24
C LEU A 218 -17.40 19.42 31.00
N PHE A 219 -16.53 20.42 31.06
CA PHE A 219 -15.64 20.76 29.95
C PHE A 219 -14.73 19.58 29.57
N ILE A 220 -14.00 19.00 30.54
CA ILE A 220 -13.05 17.92 30.23
C ILE A 220 -13.75 16.62 29.83
N ILE A 221 -14.91 16.31 30.40
CA ILE A 221 -15.70 15.13 30.01
C ILE A 221 -16.19 15.25 28.57
N LEU A 222 -16.70 16.43 28.19
CA LEU A 222 -17.15 16.67 26.81
C LEU A 222 -15.96 16.63 25.84
N THR A 223 -14.83 17.26 26.16
CA THR A 223 -13.63 17.22 25.31
C THR A 223 -13.09 15.78 25.15
N SER A 224 -13.08 15.00 26.24
CA SER A 224 -12.63 13.60 26.20
C SER A 224 -13.59 12.72 25.37
N THR A 225 -14.90 12.95 25.50
CA THR A 225 -15.92 12.25 24.70
C THR A 225 -15.80 12.60 23.22
N ILE A 226 -15.60 13.88 22.88
CA ILE A 226 -15.40 14.34 21.51
C ILE A 226 -14.14 13.69 20.91
N LEU A 227 -13.03 13.67 21.66
CA LEU A 227 -11.82 12.98 21.23
C LEU A 227 -12.11 11.49 20.95
N ALA A 228 -12.78 10.79 21.87
CA ALA A 228 -13.10 9.38 21.70
C ALA A 228 -13.96 9.11 20.45
N ILE A 229 -14.94 9.97 20.17
CA ILE A 229 -15.76 9.90 18.95
C ILE A 229 -14.91 10.11 17.70
N PHE A 230 -14.02 11.11 17.68
CA PHE A 230 -13.13 11.35 16.54
C PHE A 230 -12.16 10.19 16.31
N LEU A 231 -11.58 9.62 17.38
CA LEU A 231 -10.72 8.45 17.28
C LEU A 231 -11.47 7.25 16.73
N LEU A 232 -12.65 6.95 17.26
CA LEU A 232 -13.50 5.86 16.76
C LEU A 232 -13.86 6.06 15.28
N THR A 233 -14.20 7.28 14.90
CA THR A 233 -14.56 7.63 13.52
C THR A 233 -13.35 7.48 12.59
N ALA A 234 -12.17 7.96 12.98
CA ALA A 234 -10.95 7.86 12.18
C ALA A 234 -10.51 6.40 11.95
N VAL A 235 -10.56 5.57 13.01
CA VAL A 235 -10.26 4.13 12.92
C VAL A 235 -11.27 3.41 12.04
N SER A 236 -12.57 3.69 12.24
CA SER A 236 -13.65 3.08 11.46
C SER A 236 -13.55 3.48 9.98
N PHE A 237 -13.32 4.76 9.70
CA PHE A 237 -13.12 5.26 8.34
C PHE A 237 -11.92 4.59 7.68
N THR A 238 -10.79 4.49 8.38
CA THR A 238 -9.62 3.78 7.85
C THR A 238 -9.96 2.34 7.48
N PHE A 239 -10.60 1.59 8.38
CA PHE A 239 -10.96 0.21 8.11
C PHE A 239 -11.93 0.07 6.91
N LEU A 240 -12.97 0.92 6.86
CA LEU A 240 -13.93 0.92 5.77
C LEU A 240 -13.28 1.30 4.44
N LEU A 241 -12.43 2.32 4.43
CA LEU A 241 -11.69 2.75 3.25
C LEU A 241 -10.81 1.63 2.71
N LEU A 242 -9.99 1.01 3.57
CA LEU A 242 -9.08 -0.07 3.18
C LEU A 242 -9.86 -1.27 2.62
N LYS A 243 -10.96 -1.65 3.28
CA LYS A 243 -11.83 -2.72 2.82
C LYS A 243 -12.47 -2.38 1.46
N ASN A 244 -13.06 -1.19 1.33
CA ASN A 244 -13.69 -0.75 0.09
C ASN A 244 -12.68 -0.71 -1.07
N MET A 245 -11.48 -0.18 -0.84
CA MET A 245 -10.43 -0.13 -1.86
C MET A 245 -9.96 -1.53 -2.28
N GLN A 246 -9.88 -2.48 -1.33
CA GLN A 246 -9.59 -3.87 -1.66
C GLN A 246 -10.70 -4.48 -2.50
N ASP A 247 -11.96 -4.34 -2.07
CA ASP A 247 -13.11 -4.92 -2.76
C ASP A 247 -13.28 -4.31 -4.17
N GLU A 248 -13.12 -3.00 -4.30
CA GLU A 248 -13.13 -2.27 -5.58
C GLU A 248 -11.98 -2.72 -6.50
N THR A 249 -10.76 -2.86 -5.96
CA THR A 249 -9.61 -3.34 -6.74
C THR A 249 -9.82 -4.77 -7.22
N LEU A 250 -10.32 -5.67 -6.36
CA LEU A 250 -10.57 -7.07 -6.72
C LEU A 250 -11.70 -7.17 -7.77
N SER A 251 -12.77 -6.39 -7.62
CA SER A 251 -13.88 -6.35 -8.59
C SER A 251 -13.46 -5.75 -9.93
N GLY A 252 -12.62 -4.71 -9.92
CA GLY A 252 -12.05 -4.12 -11.13
C GLY A 252 -11.19 -5.11 -11.90
N LEU A 253 -10.30 -5.83 -11.21
CA LEU A 253 -9.39 -6.80 -11.82
C LEU A 253 -10.11 -7.96 -12.54
N GLU A 254 -11.31 -8.35 -12.10
CA GLU A 254 -12.10 -9.35 -12.81
C GLU A 254 -12.61 -8.82 -14.17
N THR A 255 -13.06 -7.57 -14.19
CA THR A 255 -13.45 -6.87 -15.43
C THR A 255 -12.23 -6.73 -16.35
N ASP A 256 -11.09 -6.34 -15.78
CA ASP A 256 -9.85 -6.13 -16.53
C ASP A 256 -9.28 -7.41 -17.12
N ALA A 257 -9.33 -8.52 -16.39
CA ALA A 257 -8.96 -9.82 -16.92
C ALA A 257 -9.87 -10.24 -18.09
N SER A 258 -11.14 -9.81 -18.07
CA SER A 258 -12.07 -10.03 -19.20
C SER A 258 -11.75 -9.14 -20.41
N ILE A 259 -11.11 -7.98 -20.21
CA ILE A 259 -10.57 -7.16 -21.32
C ILE A 259 -9.39 -7.88 -21.97
N LEU A 260 -8.51 -8.51 -21.18
CA LEU A 260 -7.41 -9.31 -21.71
C LEU A 260 -7.92 -10.54 -22.48
N SER A 261 -8.94 -11.25 -21.98
CA SER A 261 -9.55 -12.35 -22.74
C SER A 261 -10.14 -11.85 -24.06
N PHE A 262 -10.83 -10.71 -24.06
CA PHE A 262 -11.35 -10.10 -25.29
C PHE A 262 -10.24 -9.72 -26.28
N ALA A 263 -9.10 -9.21 -25.79
CA ALA A 263 -7.95 -8.91 -26.65
C ALA A 263 -7.35 -10.19 -27.28
N LEU A 264 -7.35 -11.31 -26.55
CA LEU A 264 -6.96 -12.61 -27.09
C LEU A 264 -7.95 -13.10 -28.14
N ASP A 265 -9.25 -12.97 -27.91
CA ASP A 265 -10.30 -13.35 -28.87
C ASP A 265 -10.23 -12.50 -30.16
N ALA A 266 -9.91 -11.21 -30.02
CA ALA A 266 -9.66 -10.33 -31.16
C ALA A 266 -8.45 -10.81 -31.99
N LYS A 267 -7.36 -11.23 -31.33
CA LYS A 267 -6.19 -11.82 -32.01
C LYS A 267 -6.50 -13.19 -32.63
N ALA A 268 -7.34 -14.00 -31.99
CA ALA A 268 -7.81 -15.26 -32.56
C ALA A 268 -8.62 -15.01 -33.85
N SER A 269 -9.49 -13.98 -33.83
CA SER A 269 -10.28 -13.57 -34.98
C SER A 269 -9.41 -13.01 -36.12
N GLU A 270 -8.36 -12.27 -35.78
CA GLU A 270 -7.34 -11.80 -36.75
C GLU A 270 -6.64 -12.99 -37.42
N ALA A 271 -6.16 -13.96 -36.64
CA ALA A 271 -5.54 -15.18 -37.18
C ALA A 271 -6.50 -15.94 -38.11
N LYS A 272 -7.78 -16.03 -37.75
CA LYS A 272 -8.82 -16.65 -38.59
C LYS A 272 -9.02 -15.89 -39.90
N SER A 273 -9.04 -14.56 -39.87
CA SER A 273 -9.18 -13.74 -41.08
C SER A 273 -8.01 -13.93 -42.05
N ILE A 274 -6.79 -14.04 -41.52
CA ILE A 274 -5.59 -14.30 -42.32
C ILE A 274 -5.64 -15.71 -42.92
N ALA A 275 -6.01 -16.71 -42.12
CA ALA A 275 -6.16 -18.09 -42.58
C ALA A 275 -7.23 -18.21 -43.70
N LEU A 276 -8.35 -17.48 -43.56
CA LEU A 276 -9.42 -17.44 -44.57
C LEU A 276 -8.94 -16.82 -45.89
N THR A 277 -8.14 -15.76 -45.82
CA THR A 277 -7.57 -15.12 -47.01
C THR A 277 -6.68 -16.09 -47.78
N LEU A 278 -5.85 -16.84 -47.06
CA LEU A 278 -4.96 -17.83 -47.67
C LEU A 278 -5.71 -19.07 -48.19
N SER A 279 -6.77 -19.52 -47.49
CA SER A 279 -7.55 -20.68 -47.90
C SER A 279 -8.43 -20.42 -49.13
N GLN A 280 -8.89 -19.19 -49.32
CA GLN A 280 -9.69 -18.76 -50.47
C GLN A 280 -8.84 -18.31 -51.66
N ASN A 281 -7.52 -18.22 -51.50
CA ASN A 281 -6.63 -17.89 -52.60
C ASN A 281 -6.61 -19.03 -53.64
N GLN A 282 -6.94 -18.69 -54.89
CA GLN A 282 -7.03 -19.66 -55.98
C GLN A 282 -5.69 -20.35 -56.30
N LEU A 283 -4.56 -19.71 -55.97
CA LEU A 283 -3.24 -20.33 -56.07
C LEU A 283 -3.03 -21.41 -55.00
N SER A 284 -3.57 -21.24 -53.80
CA SER A 284 -3.49 -22.25 -52.73
C SER A 284 -4.21 -23.53 -53.12
N GLY A 285 -5.44 -23.41 -53.65
CA GLY A 285 -6.23 -24.57 -54.09
C GLY A 285 -5.59 -25.30 -55.27
N SER A 286 -5.13 -24.57 -56.29
CA SER A 286 -4.49 -25.18 -57.46
C SER A 286 -3.13 -25.80 -57.15
N ALA A 287 -2.34 -25.20 -56.26
CA ALA A 287 -1.04 -25.74 -55.85
C ALA A 287 -1.17 -27.00 -54.98
N ILE A 288 -2.21 -27.12 -54.15
CA ILE A 288 -2.51 -28.37 -53.42
C ILE A 288 -2.90 -29.49 -54.38
N ALA A 289 -3.77 -29.20 -55.35
CA ALA A 289 -4.18 -30.20 -56.35
C ALA A 289 -3.02 -30.69 -57.22
N ALA A 290 -1.99 -29.86 -57.43
CA ALA A 290 -0.79 -30.17 -58.20
C ALA A 290 0.38 -30.73 -57.35
N ASP A 291 0.23 -30.85 -56.03
CA ASP A 291 1.32 -31.17 -55.06
C ASP A 291 2.55 -30.25 -55.21
N ASP A 292 2.34 -28.98 -55.56
CA ASP A 292 3.41 -27.99 -55.75
C ASP A 292 3.80 -27.32 -54.42
N LYS A 293 4.68 -28.02 -53.69
CA LYS A 293 5.18 -27.58 -52.38
C LYS A 293 5.97 -26.28 -52.43
N ALA A 294 6.61 -25.96 -53.56
CA ALA A 294 7.41 -24.75 -53.68
C ALA A 294 6.52 -23.50 -53.69
N VAL A 295 5.41 -23.55 -54.44
CA VAL A 295 4.42 -22.46 -54.47
C VAL A 295 3.73 -22.30 -53.12
N LEU A 296 3.32 -23.40 -52.48
CA LEU A 296 2.69 -23.37 -51.15
C LEU A 296 3.62 -22.80 -50.07
N ALA A 297 4.90 -23.17 -50.10
CA ALA A 297 5.91 -22.63 -49.18
C ALA A 297 6.19 -21.14 -49.44
N GLY A 298 6.13 -20.68 -50.70
CA GLY A 298 6.19 -19.26 -51.05
C GLY A 298 5.04 -18.47 -50.45
N LEU A 299 3.80 -18.93 -50.68
CA LEU A 299 2.59 -18.29 -50.17
C LEU A 299 2.54 -18.27 -48.62
N ALA A 300 2.95 -19.35 -47.98
CA ALA A 300 2.98 -19.43 -46.53
C ALA A 300 4.00 -18.45 -45.91
N GLU A 301 5.18 -18.29 -46.52
CA GLU A 301 6.18 -17.32 -46.05
C GLU A 301 5.76 -15.87 -46.29
N GLU A 302 5.21 -15.56 -47.48
CA GLU A 302 4.68 -14.23 -47.79
C GLU A 302 3.59 -13.84 -46.78
N THR A 303 2.64 -14.74 -46.54
CA THR A 303 1.58 -14.54 -45.54
C THR A 303 2.15 -14.31 -44.14
N LEU A 304 3.20 -15.07 -43.76
CA LEU A 304 3.86 -14.95 -42.47
C LEU A 304 4.49 -13.57 -42.28
N LEU A 305 5.26 -13.11 -43.27
CA LEU A 305 5.99 -11.84 -43.21
C LEU A 305 5.05 -10.63 -43.30
N ASP A 306 4.10 -10.65 -44.23
CA ASP A 306 3.20 -9.51 -44.49
C ASP A 306 2.27 -9.25 -43.31
N ASN A 307 1.71 -10.31 -42.74
CA ASN A 307 0.79 -10.21 -41.61
C ASN A 307 1.49 -10.25 -40.25
N LYS A 308 2.82 -10.44 -40.22
CA LYS A 308 3.64 -10.54 -39.00
C LYS A 308 3.12 -11.57 -38.01
N VAL A 309 2.65 -12.71 -38.53
CA VAL A 309 2.19 -13.84 -37.72
C VAL A 309 3.37 -14.76 -37.37
N SER A 310 3.19 -15.63 -36.40
CA SER A 310 4.28 -16.44 -35.84
C SER A 310 4.40 -17.82 -36.49
N SER A 311 3.34 -18.32 -37.13
CA SER A 311 3.35 -19.61 -37.84
C SER A 311 2.26 -19.63 -38.91
N VAL A 312 2.57 -20.23 -40.05
CA VAL A 312 1.62 -20.50 -41.13
C VAL A 312 1.90 -21.90 -41.65
N ILE A 313 0.91 -22.79 -41.56
CA ILE A 313 1.04 -24.19 -41.94
C ILE A 313 -0.09 -24.54 -42.90
N ILE A 314 0.23 -25.23 -43.98
CA ILE A 314 -0.76 -25.74 -44.94
C ILE A 314 -0.74 -27.27 -44.86
N LEU A 315 -1.92 -27.86 -44.74
CA LEU A 315 -2.16 -29.30 -44.68
C LEU A 315 -2.84 -29.80 -45.95
N ASP A 316 -2.56 -31.04 -46.33
CA ASP A 316 -3.38 -31.79 -47.29
C ASP A 316 -4.64 -32.39 -46.65
N ALA A 317 -5.44 -33.09 -47.45
CA ALA A 317 -6.68 -33.74 -47.01
C ALA A 317 -6.47 -34.82 -45.93
N ASP A 318 -5.27 -35.41 -45.85
CA ASP A 318 -4.91 -36.43 -44.86
C ASP A 318 -4.33 -35.80 -43.57
N GLY A 319 -4.25 -34.47 -43.50
CA GLY A 319 -3.71 -33.74 -42.36
C GLY A 319 -2.18 -33.77 -42.28
N LYS A 320 -1.49 -34.04 -43.38
CA LYS A 320 -0.04 -33.98 -43.49
C LYS A 320 0.40 -32.59 -43.93
N VAL A 321 1.50 -32.11 -43.34
CA VAL A 321 2.05 -30.78 -43.59
C VAL A 321 2.70 -30.75 -44.96
N VAL A 322 2.10 -29.99 -45.88
CA VAL A 322 2.63 -29.78 -47.24
C VAL A 322 3.50 -28.54 -47.35
N ALA A 323 3.25 -27.52 -46.51
CA ALA A 323 4.08 -26.32 -46.45
C ALA A 323 4.06 -25.67 -45.06
N ARG A 324 5.17 -24.99 -44.73
CA ARG A 324 5.32 -24.12 -43.55
C ARG A 324 5.94 -22.80 -43.97
N GLY A 325 5.41 -21.69 -43.45
CA GLY A 325 6.01 -20.38 -43.61
C GLY A 325 7.26 -20.20 -42.74
N GLU A 326 7.27 -20.82 -41.54
CA GLU A 326 8.39 -20.66 -40.60
C GLU A 326 9.64 -21.49 -40.96
N GLU A 327 9.47 -22.62 -41.65
CA GLU A 327 10.55 -23.58 -41.91
C GLU A 327 10.26 -24.38 -43.19
N ARG A 328 10.64 -23.81 -44.35
CA ARG A 328 10.33 -24.36 -45.68
C ARG A 328 10.74 -25.81 -45.88
N GLU A 329 11.84 -26.22 -45.26
CA GLU A 329 12.42 -27.56 -45.43
C GLU A 329 11.66 -28.63 -44.64
N ARG A 330 10.89 -28.23 -43.62
CA ARG A 330 10.20 -29.15 -42.72
C ARG A 330 8.77 -29.45 -43.21
N THR A 331 8.67 -30.42 -44.11
CA THR A 331 7.40 -30.93 -44.63
C THR A 331 7.23 -32.41 -44.33
N GLY A 332 5.98 -32.89 -44.39
CA GLY A 332 5.64 -34.30 -44.27
C GLY A 332 5.33 -34.81 -42.87
N ASP A 333 5.49 -33.98 -41.84
CA ASP A 333 4.95 -34.24 -40.49
C ASP A 333 3.41 -34.33 -40.55
N SER A 334 2.80 -35.13 -39.68
CA SER A 334 1.33 -35.20 -39.58
C SER A 334 0.82 -34.36 -38.42
N LEU A 335 -0.23 -33.58 -38.66
CA LEU A 335 -1.03 -32.90 -37.65
C LEU A 335 -2.44 -33.48 -37.57
N SER A 336 -2.64 -34.72 -38.02
CA SER A 336 -3.94 -35.41 -38.00
C SER A 336 -4.49 -35.66 -36.59
N ASP A 337 -3.62 -35.75 -35.59
CA ASP A 337 -3.98 -35.89 -34.16
C ASP A 337 -4.31 -34.55 -33.49
N ASP A 338 -4.02 -33.41 -34.13
CA ASP A 338 -4.34 -32.08 -33.59
C ASP A 338 -5.86 -31.83 -33.73
N SER A 339 -6.53 -31.57 -32.59
CA SER A 339 -7.99 -31.36 -32.54
C SER A 339 -8.45 -30.24 -33.46
N LEU A 340 -7.66 -29.16 -33.58
CA LEU A 340 -8.02 -28.00 -34.40
C LEU A 340 -7.88 -28.33 -35.90
N ALA A 341 -6.81 -29.03 -36.29
CA ALA A 341 -6.62 -29.50 -37.67
C ALA A 341 -7.73 -30.48 -38.10
N LYS A 342 -8.07 -31.44 -37.24
CA LYS A 342 -9.10 -32.44 -37.50
C LYS A 342 -10.49 -31.83 -37.75
N ARG A 343 -10.91 -30.89 -36.90
CA ARG A 343 -12.20 -30.19 -37.09
C ARG A 343 -12.20 -29.34 -38.36
N SER A 344 -11.04 -28.75 -38.71
CA SER A 344 -10.91 -28.01 -39.95
C SER A 344 -11.07 -28.87 -41.20
N LEU A 345 -10.46 -30.07 -41.22
CA LEU A 345 -10.61 -31.03 -42.31
C LEU A 345 -12.04 -31.62 -42.43
N LEU A 346 -12.86 -31.49 -41.37
CA LEU A 346 -14.30 -31.78 -41.40
C LEU A 346 -15.15 -30.61 -41.93
N GLY A 347 -14.54 -29.46 -42.22
CA GLY A 347 -15.17 -28.30 -42.83
C GLY A 347 -15.52 -27.18 -41.86
N GLU A 348 -15.16 -27.33 -40.59
CA GLU A 348 -15.40 -26.32 -39.55
C GLU A 348 -14.28 -25.27 -39.53
N GLU A 349 -14.59 -24.07 -39.07
CA GLU A 349 -13.63 -22.98 -38.94
C GLU A 349 -13.54 -22.54 -37.49
N HIS A 350 -12.45 -22.93 -36.82
CA HIS A 350 -12.29 -22.68 -35.40
C HIS A 350 -10.96 -22.02 -35.06
N THR A 351 -10.92 -21.50 -33.84
CA THR A 351 -9.71 -20.99 -33.18
C THR A 351 -9.47 -21.80 -31.93
N SER A 352 -8.21 -21.97 -31.56
CA SER A 352 -7.80 -22.63 -30.32
C SER A 352 -6.58 -21.94 -29.73
N ILE A 353 -6.41 -22.07 -28.43
CA ILE A 353 -5.18 -21.68 -27.74
C ILE A 353 -4.38 -22.95 -27.50
N ILE A 354 -3.10 -22.93 -27.85
CA ILE A 354 -2.19 -24.05 -27.57
C ILE A 354 -0.93 -23.54 -26.89
N THR A 355 -0.25 -24.44 -26.20
CA THR A 355 1.12 -24.23 -25.71
C THR A 355 2.10 -25.01 -26.56
N LYS A 356 3.15 -24.34 -27.03
CA LYS A 356 4.27 -24.96 -27.74
C LYS A 356 5.52 -24.89 -26.87
N ASP A 357 6.32 -25.94 -26.84
CA ASP A 357 7.62 -25.88 -26.16
C ASP A 357 8.54 -24.89 -26.89
N GLY A 358 8.86 -23.79 -26.22
CA GLY A 358 9.84 -22.79 -26.67
C GLY A 358 11.23 -23.11 -26.13
N ALA A 359 12.24 -22.35 -26.59
CA ALA A 359 13.64 -22.58 -26.21
C ALA A 359 13.92 -22.37 -24.72
N PHE A 360 13.14 -21.50 -24.06
CA PHE A 360 13.34 -21.13 -22.66
C PHE A 360 12.12 -21.39 -21.76
N ALA A 361 10.92 -21.34 -22.34
CA ALA A 361 9.65 -21.59 -21.66
C ALA A 361 8.58 -21.98 -22.68
N PRO A 362 7.46 -22.59 -22.24
CA PRO A 362 6.31 -22.80 -23.11
C PRO A 362 5.81 -21.47 -23.68
N GLU A 363 5.57 -21.42 -24.98
CA GLU A 363 4.99 -20.28 -25.70
C GLU A 363 3.49 -20.51 -25.87
N VAL A 364 2.69 -19.51 -25.50
CA VAL A 364 1.24 -19.54 -25.76
C VAL A 364 0.98 -19.01 -27.16
N LEU A 365 0.32 -19.82 -27.98
CA LEU A 365 0.03 -19.55 -29.38
C LEU A 365 -1.49 -19.58 -29.61
N LEU A 366 -2.05 -18.49 -30.14
CA LEU A 366 -3.40 -18.47 -30.68
C LEU A 366 -3.36 -19.03 -32.09
N ARG A 367 -4.04 -20.15 -32.34
CA ARG A 367 -4.16 -20.73 -33.68
C ARG A 367 -5.58 -20.62 -34.21
N ALA A 368 -5.68 -20.37 -35.51
CA ALA A 368 -6.90 -20.53 -36.28
C ALA A 368 -6.68 -21.60 -37.35
N ALA A 369 -7.70 -22.43 -37.60
CA ALA A 369 -7.68 -23.38 -38.70
C ALA A 369 -8.91 -23.19 -39.59
N VAL A 370 -8.66 -23.14 -40.91
CA VAL A 370 -9.68 -22.91 -41.93
C VAL A 370 -9.50 -23.93 -43.06
N PRO A 371 -10.56 -24.63 -43.49
CA PRO A 371 -10.48 -25.59 -44.59
C PRO A 371 -10.21 -24.90 -45.93
N ILE A 372 -9.48 -25.60 -46.78
CA ILE A 372 -9.32 -25.28 -48.20
C ILE A 372 -10.30 -26.14 -48.97
N LYS A 373 -11.19 -25.49 -49.74
CA LYS A 373 -12.27 -26.15 -50.47
C LYS A 373 -12.04 -26.02 -51.97
N ASP A 374 -12.35 -27.10 -52.69
CA ASP A 374 -12.41 -27.16 -54.14
C ASP A 374 -13.80 -27.68 -54.57
N GLU A 375 -14.09 -27.72 -55.88
CA GLU A 375 -15.38 -28.19 -56.44
C GLU A 375 -15.77 -29.60 -55.99
N LYS A 376 -14.79 -30.41 -55.54
CA LYS A 376 -14.96 -31.81 -55.11
C LYS A 376 -15.06 -32.02 -53.59
N GLY A 377 -14.86 -30.98 -52.78
CA GLY A 377 -14.86 -31.07 -51.33
C GLY A 377 -13.65 -30.39 -50.67
N ILE A 378 -13.32 -30.82 -49.45
CA ILE A 378 -12.19 -30.28 -48.68
C ILE A 378 -10.91 -30.96 -49.16
N ILE A 379 -9.94 -30.18 -49.65
CA ILE A 379 -8.67 -30.67 -50.20
C ILE A 379 -7.48 -30.42 -49.27
N GLY A 380 -7.70 -29.70 -48.17
CA GLY A 380 -6.67 -29.38 -47.19
C GLY A 380 -7.14 -28.39 -46.14
N ALA A 381 -6.22 -27.86 -45.33
CA ALA A 381 -6.50 -26.84 -44.34
C ALA A 381 -5.33 -25.86 -44.18
N VAL A 382 -5.64 -24.61 -43.84
CA VAL A 382 -4.65 -23.59 -43.44
C VAL A 382 -4.72 -23.42 -41.94
N LEU A 383 -3.56 -23.48 -41.27
CA LEU A 383 -3.41 -23.11 -39.88
C LEU A 383 -2.54 -21.85 -39.77
N VAL A 384 -3.05 -20.83 -39.11
CA VAL A 384 -2.31 -19.59 -38.81
C VAL A 384 -2.17 -19.45 -37.31
N GLY A 385 -0.95 -19.17 -36.83
CA GLY A 385 -0.62 -19.01 -35.43
C GLY A 385 -0.05 -17.63 -35.11
N ILE A 386 -0.55 -17.00 -34.05
CA ILE A 386 -0.02 -15.77 -33.48
C ILE A 386 0.49 -16.07 -32.07
N SER A 387 1.77 -15.78 -31.81
CA SER A 387 2.36 -15.92 -30.48
C SER A 387 1.94 -14.78 -29.56
N ILE A 388 1.67 -15.12 -28.31
CA ILE A 388 1.38 -14.16 -27.26
C ILE A 388 2.70 -13.82 -26.57
N ASP A 389 3.35 -12.77 -27.07
CA ASP A 389 4.66 -12.34 -26.61
C ASP A 389 4.60 -11.14 -25.65
N ASN A 390 5.77 -10.68 -25.22
CA ASN A 390 5.88 -9.51 -24.35
C ASN A 390 5.41 -8.22 -25.03
N ALA A 391 5.50 -8.11 -26.37
CA ALA A 391 5.06 -6.92 -27.09
C ALA A 391 3.53 -6.80 -27.09
N PHE A 392 2.82 -7.92 -27.26
CA PHE A 392 1.37 -7.97 -27.08
C PHE A 392 0.96 -7.60 -25.64
N MET A 393 1.63 -8.18 -24.64
CA MET A 393 1.41 -7.84 -23.23
C MET A 393 1.63 -6.34 -22.94
N ASP A 394 2.68 -5.74 -23.50
CA ASP A 394 2.94 -4.30 -23.36
C ASP A 394 1.84 -3.44 -24.01
N GLY A 395 1.27 -3.90 -25.12
CA GLY A 395 0.09 -3.28 -25.73
C GLY A 395 -1.11 -3.27 -24.78
N VAL A 396 -1.36 -4.40 -24.11
CA VAL A 396 -2.42 -4.52 -23.10
C VAL A 396 -2.17 -3.59 -21.92
N LYS A 397 -0.95 -3.52 -21.39
CA LYS A 397 -0.61 -2.58 -20.31
C LYS A 397 -0.74 -1.12 -20.71
N LYS A 398 -0.40 -0.75 -21.95
CA LYS A 398 -0.63 0.62 -22.44
C LYS A 398 -2.11 0.97 -22.52
N ALA A 399 -2.96 -0.01 -22.90
CA ALA A 399 -4.40 0.20 -23.01
C ALA A 399 -5.12 0.21 -21.64
N THR A 400 -4.67 -0.63 -20.70
CA THR A 400 -5.37 -0.88 -19.42
C THR A 400 -4.70 -0.24 -18.20
N GLY A 401 -3.40 0.07 -18.27
CA GLY A 401 -2.59 0.52 -17.14
C GLY A 401 -2.22 -0.58 -16.14
N LEU A 402 -2.57 -1.84 -16.42
CA LEU A 402 -2.39 -2.96 -15.50
C LEU A 402 -1.17 -3.79 -15.84
N GLU A 403 -0.65 -4.49 -14.84
CA GLU A 403 0.31 -5.56 -15.11
C GLU A 403 -0.43 -6.78 -15.64
N ALA A 404 0.06 -7.36 -16.73
CA ALA A 404 -0.50 -8.54 -17.36
C ALA A 404 0.59 -9.59 -17.57
N ALA A 405 0.19 -10.86 -17.50
CA ALA A 405 1.05 -11.99 -17.80
C ALA A 405 0.24 -13.16 -18.35
N VAL A 406 0.91 -14.02 -19.10
CA VAL A 406 0.37 -15.23 -19.71
C VAL A 406 1.27 -16.39 -19.35
N PHE A 407 0.66 -17.47 -18.88
CA PHE A 407 1.33 -18.70 -18.48
C PHE A 407 0.92 -19.84 -19.42
N GLY A 408 1.90 -20.62 -19.88
CA GLY A 408 1.67 -21.93 -20.48
C GLY A 408 1.71 -22.99 -19.39
N GLY A 409 0.56 -23.61 -19.10
CA GLY A 409 0.37 -24.39 -17.88
C GLY A 409 0.67 -23.56 -16.62
N ASP A 410 1.65 -23.99 -15.84
CA ASP A 410 2.12 -23.31 -14.62
C ASP A 410 3.29 -22.35 -14.86
N THR A 411 3.80 -22.24 -16.09
CA THR A 411 5.08 -21.59 -16.40
C THR A 411 4.87 -20.28 -17.14
N LEU A 412 5.49 -19.20 -16.65
CA LEU A 412 5.36 -17.85 -17.19
C LEU A 412 5.95 -17.76 -18.60
N SER A 413 5.11 -17.39 -19.58
CA SER A 413 5.43 -17.32 -21.00
C SER A 413 5.73 -15.90 -21.46
N ALA A 414 4.85 -14.95 -21.11
CA ALA A 414 4.99 -13.53 -21.41
C ALA A 414 4.48 -12.68 -20.25
N ALA A 415 5.06 -11.51 -20.02
CA ALA A 415 4.67 -10.62 -18.94
C ALA A 415 4.98 -9.16 -19.24
N THR A 416 4.24 -8.23 -18.63
CA THR A 416 4.63 -6.83 -18.55
C THR A 416 5.49 -6.52 -17.33
N ILE A 417 5.56 -7.46 -16.39
CA ILE A 417 6.28 -7.33 -15.14
C ILE A 417 7.78 -7.52 -15.41
N THR A 418 8.57 -6.53 -14.99
CA THR A 418 10.02 -6.58 -15.08
C THR A 418 10.64 -7.19 -13.81
N ASP A 419 11.86 -7.68 -13.94
CA ASP A 419 12.66 -8.15 -12.82
C ASP A 419 13.02 -7.02 -11.83
N LEU A 420 13.62 -7.37 -10.71
CA LEU A 420 14.04 -6.40 -9.68
C LEU A 420 15.07 -5.38 -10.19
N SER A 421 15.79 -5.69 -11.28
CA SER A 421 16.79 -4.79 -11.89
C SER A 421 16.18 -3.82 -12.91
N GLY A 422 14.92 -4.06 -13.31
CA GLY A 422 14.22 -3.30 -14.34
C GLY A 422 14.74 -3.52 -15.76
N LYS A 423 15.70 -4.45 -15.96
CA LYS A 423 16.37 -4.66 -17.25
C LYS A 423 15.81 -5.83 -18.06
N GLY A 424 15.23 -6.82 -17.40
CA GLY A 424 14.70 -8.02 -18.04
C GLY A 424 13.29 -8.38 -17.59
N ARG A 425 12.67 -9.32 -18.32
CA ARG A 425 11.42 -9.97 -17.93
C ARG A 425 11.73 -11.42 -17.58
N PRO A 426 11.36 -11.89 -16.39
CA PRO A 426 11.75 -13.23 -15.96
C PRO A 426 10.75 -14.27 -16.50
N ILE A 427 10.99 -14.72 -17.73
CA ILE A 427 10.24 -15.80 -18.40
C ILE A 427 10.68 -17.17 -17.83
N GLY A 428 9.80 -18.17 -17.85
CA GLY A 428 10.09 -19.54 -17.39
C GLY A 428 9.91 -19.77 -15.89
N ILE A 429 9.47 -18.77 -15.13
CA ILE A 429 9.18 -18.92 -13.71
C ILE A 429 7.84 -19.62 -13.52
N LYS A 430 7.79 -20.59 -12.60
CA LYS A 430 6.58 -21.32 -12.25
C LYS A 430 5.75 -20.57 -11.21
N GLU A 431 4.43 -20.58 -11.40
CA GLU A 431 3.48 -20.21 -10.36
C GLU A 431 3.51 -21.26 -9.24
N THR A 432 3.56 -20.80 -7.99
CA THR A 432 3.71 -21.66 -6.81
C THR A 432 2.49 -21.63 -5.89
N ASN A 433 1.55 -20.70 -6.15
CA ASN A 433 0.35 -20.56 -5.36
C ASN A 433 -0.63 -21.73 -5.61
N LYS A 434 -0.76 -22.61 -4.61
CA LYS A 434 -1.62 -23.81 -4.67
C LYS A 434 -3.10 -23.50 -4.95
N GLU A 435 -3.61 -22.37 -4.46
CA GLU A 435 -5.00 -21.99 -4.73
C GLU A 435 -5.21 -21.63 -6.20
N VAL A 436 -4.25 -20.95 -6.80
CA VAL A 436 -4.30 -20.61 -8.24
C VAL A 436 -4.20 -21.86 -9.09
N LEU A 437 -3.21 -22.72 -8.81
CA LEU A 437 -3.02 -23.98 -9.56
C LEU A 437 -4.25 -24.91 -9.44
N GLY A 438 -4.83 -25.02 -8.26
CA GLY A 438 -6.00 -25.87 -8.02
C GLY A 438 -7.30 -25.32 -8.61
N GLU A 439 -7.55 -24.02 -8.50
CA GLU A 439 -8.83 -23.44 -8.96
C GLU A 439 -8.80 -23.10 -10.46
N VAL A 440 -7.67 -22.61 -10.96
CA VAL A 440 -7.57 -22.11 -12.34
C VAL A 440 -7.13 -23.24 -13.28
N LEU A 441 -5.98 -23.86 -13.04
CA LEU A 441 -5.46 -24.88 -13.96
C LEU A 441 -6.19 -26.22 -13.82
N ALA A 442 -6.48 -26.69 -12.61
CA ALA A 442 -7.08 -28.02 -12.42
C ALA A 442 -8.61 -28.04 -12.60
N LYS A 443 -9.32 -26.97 -12.22
CA LYS A 443 -10.79 -26.90 -12.34
C LYS A 443 -11.28 -26.05 -13.52
N GLY A 444 -10.40 -25.26 -14.16
CA GLY A 444 -10.80 -24.33 -15.22
C GLY A 444 -11.68 -23.18 -14.71
N GLY A 445 -11.53 -22.78 -13.45
CA GLY A 445 -12.26 -21.67 -12.82
C GLY A 445 -11.48 -20.35 -12.82
N LYS A 446 -12.13 -19.26 -12.42
CA LYS A 446 -11.48 -17.96 -12.21
C LYS A 446 -11.11 -17.79 -10.74
N LYS A 447 -10.01 -17.10 -10.45
CA LYS A 447 -9.60 -16.83 -9.07
C LYS A 447 -8.99 -15.43 -8.94
N THR A 448 -9.64 -14.60 -8.13
CA THR A 448 -9.13 -13.27 -7.76
C THR A 448 -8.67 -13.30 -6.31
N LEU A 449 -7.41 -12.94 -6.05
CA LEU A 449 -6.84 -12.92 -4.71
C LEU A 449 -5.65 -11.96 -4.58
N LEU A 450 -5.18 -11.79 -3.35
CA LEU A 450 -3.85 -11.25 -3.08
C LEU A 450 -2.81 -12.36 -3.24
N THR A 451 -1.90 -12.23 -4.21
CA THR A 451 -0.83 -13.20 -4.46
C THR A 451 0.55 -12.53 -4.41
N THR A 452 1.61 -13.36 -4.38
CA THR A 452 2.98 -12.88 -4.52
C THR A 452 3.57 -13.43 -5.81
N LEU A 453 4.01 -12.53 -6.69
CA LEU A 453 4.67 -12.86 -7.95
C LEU A 453 6.00 -12.11 -7.98
N LEU A 454 7.11 -12.81 -8.26
CA LEU A 454 8.47 -12.23 -8.29
C LEU A 454 8.86 -11.47 -7.01
N ASN A 455 8.50 -12.04 -5.85
CA ASN A 455 8.74 -11.44 -4.53
C ASN A 455 8.04 -10.08 -4.31
N ARG A 456 6.99 -9.79 -5.07
CA ARG A 456 6.14 -8.60 -4.92
C ARG A 456 4.68 -9.00 -4.75
N GLN A 457 3.95 -8.28 -3.90
CA GLN A 457 2.53 -8.54 -3.67
C GLN A 457 1.66 -7.83 -4.71
N TYR A 458 0.70 -8.57 -5.26
CA TYR A 458 -0.26 -8.09 -6.24
C TYR A 458 -1.68 -8.48 -5.81
N PHE A 459 -2.60 -7.52 -5.91
CA PHE A 459 -3.99 -7.90 -6.12
C PHE A 459 -4.06 -8.41 -7.55
N ALA A 460 -4.50 -9.66 -7.72
CA ALA A 460 -4.41 -10.36 -8.99
C ALA A 460 -5.69 -11.12 -9.30
N SER A 461 -6.05 -11.14 -10.58
CA SER A 461 -7.08 -12.01 -11.15
C SER A 461 -6.41 -12.98 -12.10
N TYR A 462 -6.69 -14.27 -11.89
CA TYR A 462 -6.27 -15.35 -12.77
C TYR A 462 -7.49 -15.92 -13.48
N GLN A 463 -7.39 -16.06 -14.80
CA GLN A 463 -8.40 -16.74 -15.61
C GLN A 463 -7.75 -17.84 -16.45
N PRO A 464 -8.45 -18.95 -16.69
CA PRO A 464 -7.91 -20.08 -17.43
C PRO A 464 -7.88 -19.76 -18.92
N LEU A 465 -6.83 -20.24 -19.59
CA LEU A 465 -6.80 -20.32 -21.05
C LEU A 465 -7.17 -21.74 -21.43
N LYS A 466 -8.24 -21.86 -22.21
CA LYS A 466 -8.77 -23.14 -22.65
C LYS A 466 -8.55 -23.34 -24.13
N ASP A 467 -8.30 -24.58 -24.50
CA ASP A 467 -8.31 -25.00 -25.90
C ASP A 467 -9.76 -25.24 -26.39
N ILE A 468 -9.86 -25.68 -27.64
CA ILE A 468 -11.11 -26.00 -28.31
C ILE A 468 -11.87 -27.21 -27.71
N ASP A 469 -11.20 -28.01 -26.88
CA ASP A 469 -11.76 -29.17 -26.18
C ASP A 469 -12.12 -28.83 -24.71
N GLU A 470 -12.12 -27.54 -24.35
CA GLU A 470 -12.34 -27.02 -22.99
C GLU A 470 -11.26 -27.44 -21.97
N VAL A 471 -10.12 -27.96 -22.44
CA VAL A 471 -8.98 -28.33 -21.59
C VAL A 471 -8.18 -27.07 -21.29
N THR A 472 -7.80 -26.90 -20.02
CA THR A 472 -7.03 -25.74 -19.59
C THR A 472 -5.55 -25.92 -19.96
N VAL A 473 -5.09 -25.17 -20.96
CA VAL A 473 -3.71 -25.20 -21.47
C VAL A 473 -2.81 -24.18 -20.77
N GLY A 474 -3.38 -23.24 -20.03
CA GLY A 474 -2.63 -22.21 -19.34
C GLY A 474 -3.52 -21.25 -18.57
N MET A 475 -2.99 -20.08 -18.24
CA MET A 475 -3.74 -19.05 -17.53
C MET A 475 -3.23 -17.65 -17.86
N ILE A 476 -4.14 -16.67 -17.80
CA ILE A 476 -3.80 -15.26 -17.82
C ILE A 476 -3.82 -14.69 -16.41
N PHE A 477 -2.94 -13.74 -16.20
CA PHE A 477 -2.82 -12.95 -14.99
C PHE A 477 -3.05 -11.48 -15.37
N THR A 478 -3.90 -10.81 -14.60
CA THR A 478 -3.90 -9.35 -14.51
C THR A 478 -3.72 -8.95 -13.05
N GLY A 479 -2.94 -7.90 -12.82
CA GLY A 479 -2.61 -7.51 -11.46
C GLY A 479 -2.31 -6.04 -11.28
N LYS A 480 -2.62 -5.57 -10.08
CA LYS A 480 -2.25 -4.25 -9.59
C LYS A 480 -1.29 -4.41 -8.40
N PRO A 481 -0.11 -3.75 -8.42
CA PRO A 481 0.82 -3.83 -7.31
C PRO A 481 0.16 -3.36 -6.02
N ALA A 482 0.27 -4.16 -4.96
CA ALA A 482 -0.37 -3.86 -3.69
C ALA A 482 0.05 -2.51 -3.11
N TYR A 483 1.34 -2.17 -3.22
CA TYR A 483 1.88 -0.91 -2.71
C TYR A 483 1.19 0.32 -3.34
N SER A 484 0.79 0.25 -4.61
CA SER A 484 0.11 1.35 -5.30
C SER A 484 -1.28 1.62 -4.71
N VAL A 485 -1.99 0.56 -4.33
CA VAL A 485 -3.30 0.66 -3.65
C VAL A 485 -3.13 1.19 -2.23
N LEU A 486 -2.11 0.70 -1.52
CA LEU A 486 -1.81 1.11 -0.14
C LEU A 486 -1.35 2.58 -0.09
N ALA A 487 -0.53 3.04 -1.04
CA ALA A 487 -0.09 4.42 -1.11
C ALA A 487 -1.25 5.38 -1.37
N ALA A 488 -2.20 5.00 -2.24
CA ALA A 488 -3.43 5.76 -2.45
C ALA A 488 -4.29 5.83 -1.18
N ALA A 489 -4.39 4.73 -0.42
CA ALA A 489 -5.08 4.73 0.87
C ALA A 489 -4.38 5.61 1.92
N GLY A 490 -3.04 5.57 1.97
CA GLY A 490 -2.23 6.38 2.89
C GLY A 490 -2.55 7.86 2.82
N ARG A 491 -2.72 8.41 1.60
CA ARG A 491 -3.02 9.84 1.41
C ARG A 491 -4.38 10.24 1.97
N SER A 492 -5.38 9.39 1.78
CA SER A 492 -6.73 9.61 2.32
C SER A 492 -6.74 9.52 3.85
N ILE A 493 -5.92 8.63 4.42
CA ILE A 493 -5.77 8.48 5.87
C ILE A 493 -5.03 9.68 6.47
N GLU A 494 -3.98 10.17 5.83
CA GLU A 494 -3.27 11.39 6.23
C GLU A 494 -4.24 12.58 6.34
N LEU A 495 -5.05 12.80 5.29
CA LEU A 495 -6.08 13.84 5.28
C LEU A 495 -7.10 13.65 6.39
N THR A 496 -7.51 12.42 6.66
CA THR A 496 -8.45 12.11 7.75
C THR A 496 -7.87 12.49 9.11
N PHE A 497 -6.60 12.18 9.36
CA PHE A 497 -5.91 12.56 10.60
C PHE A 497 -5.73 14.07 10.73
N LEU A 498 -5.34 14.76 9.66
CA LEU A 498 -5.22 16.22 9.63
C LEU A 498 -6.56 16.92 9.91
N ILE A 499 -7.63 16.50 9.24
CA ILE A 499 -8.98 17.05 9.44
C ILE A 499 -9.46 16.73 10.86
N SER A 500 -9.24 15.52 11.35
CA SER A 500 -9.62 15.13 12.72
C SER A 500 -8.89 15.98 13.76
N ALA A 501 -7.58 16.18 13.62
CA ALA A 501 -6.79 17.03 14.51
C ALA A 501 -7.31 18.49 14.50
N LEU A 502 -7.59 19.04 13.32
CA LEU A 502 -8.15 20.38 13.17
C LEU A 502 -9.53 20.50 13.85
N LEU A 503 -10.43 19.54 13.62
CA LEU A 503 -11.76 19.52 14.23
C LEU A 503 -11.69 19.37 15.76
N ILE A 504 -10.75 18.58 16.28
CA ILE A 504 -10.50 18.49 17.73
C ILE A 504 -10.13 19.86 18.29
N VAL A 505 -9.21 20.61 17.66
CA VAL A 505 -8.85 21.97 18.11
C VAL A 505 -10.05 22.92 18.07
N ILE A 506 -10.79 22.92 16.95
CA ILE A 506 -11.97 23.78 16.77
C ILE A 506 -13.06 23.43 17.80
N SER A 507 -13.20 22.16 18.18
CA SER A 507 -14.21 21.70 19.14
C SER A 507 -14.01 22.21 20.57
N ILE A 508 -12.81 22.68 20.92
CA ILE A 508 -12.51 23.19 22.27
C ILE A 508 -13.40 24.39 22.62
N LEU A 509 -13.59 25.31 21.67
CA LEU A 509 -14.36 26.54 21.89
C LEU A 509 -15.86 26.28 22.18
N PRO A 510 -16.61 25.55 21.33
CA PRO A 510 -18.02 25.25 21.61
C PRO A 510 -18.16 24.41 22.88
N THR A 511 -17.24 23.48 23.15
CA THR A 511 -17.26 22.67 24.38
C THR A 511 -17.14 23.54 25.63
N TYR A 512 -16.25 24.54 25.60
CA TYR A 512 -16.11 25.50 26.68
C TYR A 512 -17.38 26.37 26.86
N LEU A 513 -17.96 26.86 25.77
CA LEU A 513 -19.19 27.66 25.82
C LEU A 513 -20.37 26.87 26.39
N ILE A 514 -20.57 25.63 25.94
CA ILE A 514 -21.63 24.74 26.40
C ILE A 514 -21.44 24.41 27.88
N SER A 515 -20.23 24.01 28.29
CA SER A 515 -19.93 23.71 29.69
C SER A 515 -20.25 24.89 30.62
N ASN A 516 -19.85 26.10 30.20
CA ASN A 516 -20.10 27.31 30.96
C ASN A 516 -21.59 27.69 30.99
N TYR A 517 -22.31 27.49 29.89
CA TYR A 517 -23.77 27.72 29.83
C TYR A 517 -24.52 26.79 30.78
N ILE A 518 -24.26 25.48 30.73
CA ILE A 518 -24.88 24.49 31.63
C ILE A 518 -24.59 24.84 33.10
N THR A 519 -23.33 25.18 33.41
CA THR A 519 -22.95 25.55 34.78
C THR A 519 -23.67 26.80 35.27
N ARG A 520 -23.93 27.79 34.39
CA ARG A 520 -24.66 29.00 34.75
C ARG A 520 -26.14 28.76 35.06
N GLN A 521 -26.74 27.73 34.47
CA GLN A 521 -28.14 27.35 34.75
C GLN A 521 -28.30 26.53 36.02
N LEU A 522 -27.25 25.84 36.46
CA LEU A 522 -27.23 25.06 37.70
C LEU A 522 -26.90 25.88 38.95
N LYS A 523 -26.50 27.15 38.77
CA LYS A 523 -26.33 28.14 39.83
C LYS A 523 -27.54 29.02 39.92
#